data_AF-A0A1Z9UHN8-F1
#
_entry.id   AF-A0A1Z9UHN8-F1
#
_cell.length_a   1.000
_cell.length_b   1.000
_cell.length_c   1.000
_cell.angle_alpha   90.00
_cell.angle_beta   90.00
_cell.angle_gamma   90.00
#
_symmetry.space_group_name_H-M   'P 1'
#
loop_
_entity.id
_entity.type
_entity.pdbx_description
1 polymer ?
#
loop_
_entity_poly.entity_id
_entity_poly.type
_entity_poly.pdbx_seq_one_letter_code
_entity_poly.pdbx_strand_id
1 'polypeptide(L)'
;MSQLLNLEWILLPILALFAQGGGVIMIISAIILLMWTIIFERIYFLRNQSSLIKDSYICEWRELITSSMRTDHRYRHFYLSKFRNDLLRNISFIEILILICPLLGLLGTITGMIDVFDAMSVSASGDARLLASGVSKATLPTVVGMVAAVSGLLALTVLKNTIGRLNRDFSNKLLVTQVSKSL
;
A
#
# COMPACT_ATOMS: atom_id res chain seq x y z
N MET A 1 19.69 -31.42 -0.21
CA MET A 1 20.77 -30.58 -0.76
C MET A 1 20.33 -29.66 -1.90
N SER A 2 19.17 -29.86 -2.55
CA SER A 2 18.72 -29.09 -3.73
C SER A 2 17.73 -27.94 -3.44
N GLN A 3 17.27 -27.77 -2.20
CA GLN A 3 16.34 -26.69 -1.84
C GLN A 3 17.02 -25.42 -1.29
N LEU A 4 18.30 -25.49 -0.91
CA LEU A 4 19.07 -24.33 -0.44
C LEU A 4 19.57 -23.43 -1.59
N LEU A 5 19.64 -23.96 -2.83
CA LEU A 5 20.05 -23.17 -3.99
C LEU A 5 19.02 -22.10 -4.39
N ASN A 6 17.72 -22.32 -4.22
CA ASN A 6 16.70 -21.38 -4.71
C ASN A 6 16.73 -20.01 -4.02
N LEU A 7 17.22 -19.95 -2.78
CA LEU A 7 17.34 -18.66 -2.07
C LEU A 7 18.54 -17.84 -2.57
N GLU A 8 19.65 -18.46 -2.95
CA GLU A 8 20.83 -17.73 -3.44
C GLU A 8 20.57 -17.03 -4.78
N TRP A 9 19.76 -17.62 -5.66
CA TRP A 9 19.35 -17.00 -6.93
C TRP A 9 18.55 -15.70 -6.76
N ILE A 10 17.91 -15.51 -5.60
CA ILE A 10 17.16 -14.30 -5.26
C ILE A 10 18.01 -13.37 -4.40
N LEU A 11 18.72 -13.89 -3.40
CA LEU A 11 19.52 -13.09 -2.49
C LEU A 11 20.77 -12.48 -3.14
N LEU A 12 21.48 -13.19 -4.02
CA LEU A 12 22.68 -12.68 -4.67
C LEU A 12 22.43 -11.43 -5.55
N PRO A 13 21.42 -11.40 -6.45
CA PRO A 13 21.15 -10.20 -7.22
C PRO A 13 20.63 -9.05 -6.36
N ILE A 14 19.87 -9.34 -5.30
CA ILE A 14 19.39 -8.32 -4.35
C ILE A 14 20.58 -7.72 -3.57
N LEU A 15 21.50 -8.56 -3.09
CA LEU A 15 22.72 -8.10 -2.40
C LEU A 15 23.63 -7.31 -3.34
N ALA A 16 23.74 -7.72 -4.60
CA ALA A 16 24.48 -7.01 -5.64
C ALA A 16 23.84 -5.65 -5.98
N LEU A 17 22.50 -5.57 -5.99
CA LEU A 17 21.74 -4.33 -6.10
C LEU A 17 22.01 -3.38 -4.94
N PHE A 18 21.99 -3.88 -3.70
CA PHE A 18 22.34 -3.09 -2.51
C PHE A 18 23.79 -2.62 -2.53
N ALA A 19 24.72 -3.45 -3.00
CA ALA A 19 26.11 -3.07 -3.16
C ALA A 19 26.34 -2.03 -4.26
N GLN A 20 25.47 -1.96 -5.29
CA GLN A 20 25.63 -1.07 -6.44
C GLN A 20 24.84 0.24 -6.36
N GLY A 21 23.67 0.27 -5.71
CA GLY A 21 22.82 1.47 -5.67
C GLY A 21 22.89 2.29 -4.39
N GLY A 22 23.84 1.99 -3.51
CA GLY A 22 24.21 2.84 -2.38
C GLY A 22 23.07 3.13 -1.40
N GLY A 23 23.14 4.33 -0.79
CA GLY A 23 22.21 4.75 0.26
C GLY A 23 20.74 4.87 -0.18
N VAL A 24 20.49 5.21 -1.44
CA VAL A 24 19.13 5.48 -1.92
C VAL A 24 18.32 4.20 -2.11
N ILE A 25 18.93 3.12 -2.62
CA ILE A 25 18.25 1.82 -2.71
C ILE A 25 17.86 1.29 -1.32
N MET A 26 18.65 1.54 -0.29
CA MET A 26 18.30 1.17 1.09
C MET A 26 17.04 1.90 1.57
N ILE A 27 16.95 3.21 1.34
CA ILE A 27 15.77 4.01 1.69
C ILE A 27 14.53 3.53 0.94
N ILE A 28 14.65 3.32 -0.38
CA ILE A 28 13.55 2.81 -1.21
C ILE A 28 13.09 1.44 -0.70
N SER A 29 14.01 0.53 -0.41
CA SER A 29 13.68 -0.82 0.07
C SER A 29 13.00 -0.81 1.42
N ALA A 30 13.44 0.05 2.34
CA ALA A 30 12.79 0.22 3.64
C ALA A 30 11.34 0.74 3.49
N ILE A 31 11.11 1.69 2.59
CA ILE A 31 9.77 2.23 2.30
C ILE A 31 8.88 1.18 1.65
N ILE A 32 9.41 0.36 0.75
CA ILE A 32 8.68 -0.75 0.12
C ILE A 32 8.25 -1.76 1.18
N LEU A 33 9.15 -2.16 2.08
CA LEU A 33 8.82 -3.10 3.17
C LEU A 33 7.77 -2.51 4.11
N LEU A 34 7.90 -1.24 4.49
CA LEU A 34 6.92 -0.54 5.32
C LEU A 34 5.55 -0.51 4.64
N MET A 35 5.52 -0.15 3.36
CA MET A 35 4.29 -0.13 2.54
C MET A 35 3.64 -1.51 2.49
N TRP A 36 4.40 -2.56 2.18
CA TRP A 36 3.89 -3.93 2.13
C TRP A 36 3.40 -4.44 3.48
N THR A 37 4.07 -4.08 4.57
CA THR A 37 3.64 -4.42 5.93
C THR A 37 2.27 -3.83 6.24
N ILE A 38 2.05 -2.54 5.93
CA ILE A 38 0.76 -1.87 6.13
C ILE A 38 -0.34 -2.47 5.24
N ILE A 39 -0.02 -2.77 3.97
CA ILE A 39 -0.96 -3.43 3.05
C ILE A 39 -1.38 -4.79 3.61
N PHE A 40 -0.42 -5.59 4.08
CA PHE A 40 -0.68 -6.93 4.60
C PHE A 40 -1.53 -6.90 5.86
N GLU A 41 -1.20 -6.03 6.82
CA GLU A 41 -2.01 -5.78 8.02
C GLU A 41 -3.45 -5.44 7.64
N ARG A 42 -3.65 -4.57 6.65
CA ARG A 42 -4.97 -4.12 6.25
C ARG A 42 -5.77 -5.18 5.52
N ILE A 43 -5.13 -6.00 4.67
CA ILE A 43 -5.76 -7.15 4.03
C ILE A 43 -6.19 -8.16 5.10
N TYR A 44 -5.34 -8.43 6.09
CA TYR A 44 -5.66 -9.32 7.20
C TYR A 44 -6.84 -8.80 8.03
N PHE A 45 -6.86 -7.51 8.36
CA PHE A 45 -7.97 -6.84 9.06
C PHE A 45 -9.30 -7.00 8.30
N LEU A 46 -9.31 -6.69 6.99
CA LEU A 46 -10.53 -6.76 6.17
C LEU A 46 -11.03 -8.20 5.98
N ARG A 47 -10.12 -9.17 5.88
CA ARG A 47 -10.49 -10.59 5.75
C ARG A 47 -10.96 -11.20 7.06
N ASN A 48 -10.32 -10.86 8.19
CA ASN A 48 -10.52 -11.56 9.46
C ASN A 48 -11.48 -10.85 10.43
N GLN A 49 -11.47 -9.51 10.48
CA GLN A 49 -12.15 -8.74 11.54
C GLN A 49 -13.52 -8.17 11.13
N SER A 50 -13.92 -8.30 9.87
CA SER A 50 -15.17 -7.70 9.39
C SER A 50 -16.45 -8.30 10.00
N SER A 51 -16.38 -9.52 10.57
CA SER A 51 -17.53 -10.11 11.27
C SER A 51 -17.79 -9.39 12.60
N LEU A 52 -16.76 -9.26 13.44
CA LEU A 52 -16.88 -8.73 14.80
C LEU A 52 -17.32 -7.27 14.84
N ILE A 53 -16.81 -6.43 13.93
CA ILE A 53 -17.15 -5.01 13.88
C ILE A 53 -18.59 -4.81 13.35
N LYS A 54 -19.02 -5.59 12.37
CA LYS A 54 -20.39 -5.53 11.84
C LYS A 54 -21.41 -5.87 12.92
N ASP A 55 -21.14 -6.92 13.70
CA ASP A 55 -22.09 -7.41 14.70
C ASP A 55 -22.29 -6.40 15.83
N SER A 56 -21.23 -5.72 16.29
CA SER A 56 -21.35 -4.65 17.29
C SER A 56 -22.20 -3.47 16.81
N TYR A 57 -21.97 -2.97 15.58
CA TYR A 57 -22.73 -1.86 15.02
C TYR A 57 -24.20 -2.23 14.72
N ILE A 58 -24.47 -3.48 14.31
CA ILE A 58 -25.83 -3.95 14.06
C ILE A 58 -26.59 -4.13 15.38
N CYS A 59 -25.94 -4.64 16.43
CA CYS A 59 -26.52 -4.76 17.77
C CYS A 59 -26.86 -3.39 18.36
N GLU A 60 -25.91 -2.45 18.34
CA GLU A 60 -26.12 -1.07 18.80
C GLU A 60 -27.29 -0.38 18.05
N TRP A 61 -27.36 -0.56 16.73
CA TRP A 61 -28.45 -0.01 15.93
C TRP A 61 -29.81 -0.68 16.20
N ARG A 62 -29.84 -2.00 16.42
CA ARG A 62 -31.05 -2.75 16.78
C ARG A 62 -31.61 -2.32 18.14
N GLU A 63 -30.73 -2.07 19.10
CA GLU A 63 -31.07 -1.63 20.46
C GLU A 63 -31.64 -0.20 20.47
N LEU A 64 -31.07 0.70 19.66
CA LEU A 64 -31.57 2.06 19.45
C LEU A 64 -32.93 2.11 18.75
N ILE A 65 -33.15 1.26 17.75
CA ILE A 65 -34.47 1.15 17.08
C ILE A 65 -35.54 0.60 18.03
N THR A 66 -35.18 -0.22 19.00
CA THR A 66 -36.12 -0.85 19.94
C THR A 66 -36.56 0.13 21.03
N SER A 67 -35.67 1.03 21.46
CA SER A 67 -35.98 2.03 22.50
C SER A 67 -36.60 3.33 21.99
N SER A 68 -36.34 3.74 20.73
CA SER A 68 -36.85 5.00 20.16
C SER A 68 -37.83 4.77 19.01
N MET A 69 -39.12 4.97 19.27
CA MET A 69 -40.25 4.90 18.32
C MET A 69 -40.26 6.06 17.28
N ARG A 70 -39.13 6.75 17.05
CA ARG A 70 -38.96 7.78 16.02
C ARG A 70 -37.69 7.49 15.22
N THR A 71 -37.84 6.67 14.19
CA THR A 71 -36.81 6.38 13.18
C THR A 71 -36.54 7.61 12.32
N ASP A 72 -35.73 8.54 12.84
CA ASP A 72 -35.26 9.69 12.06
C ASP A 72 -34.16 9.25 11.09
N HIS A 73 -34.33 9.55 9.79
CA HIS A 73 -33.38 9.22 8.72
C HIS A 73 -31.98 9.78 8.97
N ARG A 74 -31.85 10.82 9.81
CA ARG A 74 -30.58 11.49 10.14
C ARG A 74 -29.57 10.57 10.82
N TYR A 75 -30.01 9.65 11.68
CA TYR A 75 -29.10 8.71 12.37
C TYR A 75 -28.45 7.71 11.41
N ARG A 76 -29.17 7.28 10.36
CA ARG A 76 -28.65 6.35 9.35
C ARG A 76 -27.40 6.90 8.66
N HIS A 77 -27.45 8.16 8.24
CA HIS A 77 -26.34 8.80 7.53
C HIS A 77 -25.12 8.98 8.43
N PHE A 78 -25.32 9.21 9.73
CA PHE A 78 -24.23 9.28 10.71
C PHE A 78 -23.50 7.94 10.85
N TYR A 79 -24.22 6.84 11.11
CA TYR A 79 -23.60 5.51 11.27
C TYR A 79 -22.98 4.99 9.97
N LEU A 80 -23.60 5.23 8.81
CA LEU A 80 -23.03 4.87 7.51
C LEU A 80 -21.72 5.62 7.24
N SER A 81 -21.67 6.91 7.59
CA SER A 81 -20.46 7.73 7.44
C SER A 81 -19.36 7.32 8.42
N LYS A 82 -19.71 6.99 9.67
CA LYS A 82 -18.77 6.49 10.69
C LYS A 82 -18.15 5.16 10.27
N PHE A 83 -18.98 4.19 9.88
CA PHE A 83 -18.52 2.88 9.38
C PHE A 83 -17.60 3.04 8.16
N ARG A 84 -17.99 3.88 7.19
CA ARG A 84 -17.15 4.17 6.03
C ARG A 84 -15.80 4.77 6.41
N ASN A 85 -15.79 5.73 7.35
CA ASN A 85 -14.56 6.38 7.78
C ASN A 85 -13.59 5.41 8.48
N ASP A 86 -14.11 4.51 9.31
CA ASP A 86 -13.31 3.46 9.97
C ASP A 86 -12.66 2.51 8.95
N LEU A 87 -13.39 2.16 7.87
CA LEU A 87 -12.87 1.34 6.78
C LEU A 87 -11.84 2.06 5.92
N LEU A 88 -11.96 3.37 5.74
CA LEU A 88 -11.02 4.18 4.97
C LEU A 88 -9.77 4.58 5.76
N ARG A 89 -9.78 4.38 7.09
CA ARG A 89 -8.62 4.64 7.95
C ARG A 89 -7.38 3.93 7.40
N ASN A 90 -6.24 4.64 7.37
CA ASN A 90 -4.94 4.17 6.86
C ASN A 90 -4.85 3.95 5.33
N ILE A 91 -5.95 3.93 4.58
CA ILE A 91 -5.93 3.76 3.11
C ILE A 91 -5.22 4.95 2.44
N SER A 92 -5.51 6.17 2.89
CA SER A 92 -4.84 7.38 2.38
C SER A 92 -3.33 7.39 2.64
N PHE A 93 -2.86 6.74 3.70
CA PHE A 93 -1.42 6.63 3.97
C PHE A 93 -0.74 5.67 2.98
N ILE A 94 -1.39 4.55 2.66
CA ILE A 94 -0.93 3.62 1.62
C ILE A 94 -0.87 4.32 0.25
N GLU A 95 -1.87 5.13 -0.09
CA GLU A 95 -1.88 5.93 -1.32
C GLU A 95 -0.65 6.84 -1.44
N ILE A 96 -0.33 7.56 -0.36
CA ILE A 96 0.82 8.47 -0.34
C ILE A 96 2.13 7.68 -0.53
N LEU A 97 2.29 6.54 0.14
CA LEU A 97 3.49 5.69 -0.01
C LEU A 97 3.67 5.20 -1.46
N ILE A 98 2.59 4.77 -2.11
CA ILE A 98 2.61 4.32 -3.51
C ILE A 98 3.06 5.46 -4.43
N LEU A 99 2.57 6.69 -4.21
CA LEU A 99 2.90 7.86 -5.02
C LEU A 99 4.33 8.35 -4.82
N ILE A 100 4.89 8.20 -3.62
CA ILE A 100 6.27 8.60 -3.31
C ILE A 100 7.29 7.60 -3.87
N CYS A 101 6.95 6.32 -3.95
CA CYS A 101 7.84 5.25 -4.42
C CYS A 101 8.52 5.52 -5.79
N PRO A 102 7.81 5.92 -6.86
CA PRO A 102 8.44 6.24 -8.15
C PRO A 102 9.24 7.56 -8.11
N LEU A 103 8.82 8.53 -7.29
CA LEU A 103 9.56 9.79 -7.12
C LEU A 103 10.93 9.55 -6.46
N LEU A 104 11.00 8.63 -5.49
CA LEU A 104 12.26 8.21 -4.90
C LEU A 104 13.14 7.44 -5.88
N GLY A 105 12.54 6.62 -6.76
CA GLY A 105 13.26 5.95 -7.84
C GLY A 105 13.93 6.96 -8.79
N LEU A 106 13.21 8.02 -9.17
CA LEU A 106 13.75 9.12 -9.97
C LEU A 106 14.90 9.84 -9.25
N LEU A 107 14.74 10.13 -7.95
CA LEU A 107 15.78 10.72 -7.13
C LEU A 107 17.04 9.83 -7.06
N GLY A 108 16.85 8.51 -7.00
CA GLY A 108 17.94 7.53 -7.08
C GLY A 108 18.72 7.60 -8.39
N THR A 109 18.04 7.85 -9.51
CA THR A 109 18.72 8.05 -10.80
C THR A 109 19.53 9.33 -10.83
N ILE A 110 18.98 10.43 -10.31
CA ILE A 110 19.68 11.71 -10.29
C ILE A 110 20.94 11.61 -9.43
N THR A 111 20.81 11.08 -8.21
CA THR A 111 21.95 10.87 -7.29
C THR A 111 22.97 9.89 -7.86
N GLY A 112 22.53 8.78 -8.45
CA GLY A 112 23.44 7.83 -9.10
C GLY A 112 24.20 8.42 -10.29
N MET A 113 23.58 9.31 -11.08
CA MET A 113 24.29 10.00 -12.16
C MET A 113 25.31 11.02 -11.65
N ILE A 114 25.04 11.68 -10.51
CA ILE A 114 26.01 12.56 -9.85
C ILE A 114 27.25 11.75 -9.47
N ASP A 115 27.09 10.58 -8.84
CA ASP A 115 28.21 9.71 -8.45
C ASP A 115 29.05 9.26 -9.65
N VAL A 116 28.39 9.00 -10.80
CA VAL A 116 29.08 8.62 -12.04
C VAL A 116 29.93 9.76 -12.60
N PHE A 117 29.39 10.99 -12.62
CA PHE A 117 30.14 12.15 -13.07
C PHE A 117 31.29 12.52 -12.13
N ASP A 118 31.09 12.38 -10.81
CA ASP A 118 32.15 12.60 -9.83
C ASP A 118 33.28 11.57 -10.01
N ALA A 119 32.95 10.28 -10.18
CA ALA A 119 33.95 9.23 -10.42
C ALA A 119 34.74 9.46 -11.72
N MET A 120 34.10 10.01 -12.75
CA MET A 120 34.78 10.40 -13.99
C MET A 120 35.70 11.59 -13.83
N SER A 121 35.33 12.59 -13.02
CA SER A 121 36.17 13.77 -12.80
C SER A 121 37.52 13.42 -12.17
N VAL A 122 37.54 12.35 -11.36
CA VAL A 122 38.74 11.82 -10.69
C VAL A 122 39.53 10.87 -11.61
N SER A 123 38.84 10.21 -12.54
CA SER A 123 39.43 9.26 -13.48
C SER A 123 39.92 9.99 -14.74
N ALA A 124 41.22 10.21 -14.88
CA ALA A 124 41.81 10.90 -16.04
C ALA A 124 41.57 10.21 -17.40
N SER A 125 41.09 8.98 -17.40
CA SER A 125 40.68 8.22 -18.57
C SER A 125 39.16 8.32 -18.73
N GLY A 126 38.70 8.92 -19.83
CA GLY A 126 37.29 8.95 -20.25
C GLY A 126 36.78 7.57 -20.69
N ASP A 127 36.86 6.60 -19.79
CA ASP A 127 36.64 5.19 -20.07
C ASP A 127 35.14 4.94 -20.33
N ALA A 128 34.77 4.77 -21.60
CA ALA A 128 33.36 4.62 -22.03
C ALA A 128 32.65 3.44 -21.34
N ARG A 129 33.40 2.43 -20.88
CA ARG A 129 32.87 1.30 -20.11
C ARG A 129 32.41 1.69 -18.71
N LEU A 130 33.17 2.54 -18.01
CA LEU A 130 32.79 3.03 -16.67
C LEU A 130 31.50 3.83 -16.75
N LEU A 131 31.43 4.74 -17.74
CA LEU A 131 30.23 5.49 -18.10
C LEU A 131 29.01 4.59 -18.33
N ALA A 132 29.13 3.62 -19.24
CA ALA A 132 28.03 2.71 -19.57
C ALA A 132 27.56 1.90 -18.34
N SER A 133 28.50 1.43 -17.52
CA SER A 133 28.18 0.67 -16.30
C SER A 133 27.53 1.54 -15.22
N GLY A 134 27.98 2.79 -15.06
CA GLY A 134 27.45 3.75 -14.11
C GLY A 134 26.03 4.17 -14.45
N VAL A 135 25.79 4.48 -15.74
CA VAL A 135 24.46 4.83 -16.23
C VAL A 135 23.47 3.68 -16.01
N SER A 136 23.88 2.45 -16.29
CA SER A 136 23.04 1.27 -16.05
C SER A 136 22.72 1.06 -14.56
N LYS A 137 23.64 1.38 -13.65
CA LYS A 137 23.39 1.28 -12.20
C LYS A 137 22.41 2.35 -11.71
N ALA A 138 22.57 3.57 -12.21
CA ALA A 138 21.71 4.69 -11.83
C ALA A 138 20.23 4.49 -12.24
N THR A 139 19.93 3.67 -13.25
CA THR A 139 18.52 3.40 -13.64
C THR A 139 17.82 2.34 -12.78
N LEU A 140 18.56 1.52 -12.04
CA LEU A 140 17.99 0.44 -11.22
C LEU A 140 16.99 0.92 -10.15
N PRO A 141 17.26 2.00 -9.37
CA PRO A 141 16.30 2.55 -8.42
C PRO A 141 14.95 2.91 -9.05
N THR A 142 14.94 3.41 -10.29
CA THR A 142 13.70 3.78 -10.99
C THR A 142 12.88 2.54 -11.34
N VAL A 143 13.52 1.49 -11.85
CA VAL A 143 12.81 0.23 -12.16
C VAL A 143 12.21 -0.37 -10.90
N VAL A 144 12.98 -0.43 -9.80
CA VAL A 144 12.51 -0.95 -8.51
C VAL A 144 11.35 -0.12 -7.97
N GLY A 145 11.48 1.22 -7.99
CA GLY A 145 10.44 2.14 -7.51
C GLY A 145 9.12 2.01 -8.30
N MET A 146 9.20 1.86 -9.63
CA MET A 146 8.02 1.67 -10.47
C MET A 146 7.35 0.31 -10.24
N VAL A 147 8.12 -0.78 -10.19
CA VAL A 147 7.57 -2.13 -9.93
C VAL A 147 6.86 -2.16 -8.59
N ALA A 148 7.46 -1.55 -7.56
CA ALA A 148 6.83 -1.43 -6.26
C ALA A 148 5.54 -0.60 -6.31
N ALA A 149 5.54 0.55 -6.98
CA ALA A 149 4.35 1.40 -7.12
C ALA A 149 3.20 0.68 -7.83
N VAL A 150 3.49 -0.03 -8.92
CA VAL A 150 2.49 -0.82 -9.66
C VAL A 150 1.91 -1.90 -8.76
N SER A 151 2.76 -2.63 -8.03
CA SER A 151 2.29 -3.68 -7.11
C SER A 151 1.40 -3.12 -5.99
N GLY A 152 1.79 -1.97 -5.41
CA GLY A 152 1.01 -1.29 -4.38
C GLY A 152 -0.34 -0.77 -4.90
N LEU A 153 -0.37 -0.23 -6.13
CA LEU A 153 -1.60 0.25 -6.76
C LEU A 153 -2.61 -0.88 -7.00
N LEU A 154 -2.14 -2.05 -7.42
CA LEU A 154 -2.99 -3.25 -7.57
C LEU A 154 -3.59 -3.64 -6.22
N ALA A 155 -2.77 -3.71 -5.17
CA ALA A 155 -3.23 -4.04 -3.83
C ALA A 155 -4.26 -3.01 -3.31
N LEU A 156 -4.00 -1.72 -3.48
CA LEU A 156 -4.89 -0.63 -3.11
C LEU A 156 -6.25 -0.75 -3.81
N THR A 157 -6.25 -1.09 -5.09
CA THR A 157 -7.49 -1.25 -5.88
C THR A 157 -8.34 -2.40 -5.35
N VAL A 158 -7.74 -3.54 -5.05
CA VAL A 158 -8.43 -4.68 -4.42
C VAL A 158 -9.02 -4.29 -3.06
N LEU A 159 -8.27 -3.52 -2.26
CA LEU A 159 -8.67 -3.05 -0.95
C LEU A 159 -9.87 -2.10 -1.02
N LYS A 160 -9.82 -1.10 -1.90
CA LYS A 160 -10.93 -0.16 -2.16
C LYS A 160 -12.19 -0.87 -2.64
N ASN A 161 -12.04 -1.82 -3.56
CA ASN A 161 -13.16 -2.62 -4.06
C ASN A 161 -13.81 -3.42 -2.93
N THR A 162 -13.01 -3.98 -2.02
CA THR A 162 -13.50 -4.73 -0.86
C THR A 162 -14.26 -3.83 0.12
N ILE A 163 -13.70 -2.65 0.42
CA ILE A 163 -14.37 -1.63 1.26
C ILE A 163 -15.71 -1.20 0.65
N GLY A 164 -15.75 -0.99 -0.67
CA GLY A 164 -16.98 -0.63 -1.38
C GLY A 164 -18.07 -1.70 -1.30
N ARG A 165 -17.70 -2.99 -1.39
CA ARG A 165 -18.64 -4.11 -1.17
C ARG A 165 -19.17 -4.09 0.27
N LEU A 166 -18.28 -3.95 1.24
CA LEU A 166 -18.64 -3.95 2.66
C LEU A 166 -19.61 -2.81 3.03
N ASN A 167 -19.37 -1.62 2.49
CA ASN A 167 -20.22 -0.45 2.70
C ASN A 167 -21.62 -0.62 2.08
N ARG A 168 -21.71 -1.28 0.90
CA ARG A 168 -23.00 -1.62 0.27
C ARG A 168 -23.77 -2.64 1.09
N ASP A 169 -23.11 -3.69 1.55
CA ASP A 169 -23.74 -4.73 2.39
C ASP A 169 -24.30 -4.14 3.70
N PHE A 170 -23.54 -3.27 4.35
CA PHE A 170 -23.98 -2.57 5.56
C PHE A 170 -25.18 -1.67 5.28
N SER A 171 -25.13 -0.85 4.22
CA SER A 171 -26.25 0.01 3.81
C SER A 171 -27.53 -0.78 3.51
N ASN A 172 -27.42 -1.96 2.87
CA ASN A 172 -28.55 -2.84 2.57
C ASN A 172 -29.16 -3.44 3.84
N LYS A 173 -28.34 -3.92 4.79
CA LYS A 173 -28.84 -4.44 6.08
C LYS A 173 -29.61 -3.40 6.88
N LEU A 174 -29.17 -2.13 6.82
CA LEU A 174 -29.90 -1.01 7.43
C LEU A 174 -31.24 -0.71 6.75
N LEU A 175 -31.42 -1.00 5.46
CA LEU A 175 -32.71 -0.82 4.77
C LEU A 175 -33.74 -1.87 5.20
N VAL A 176 -33.35 -3.16 5.17
CA VAL A 176 -34.27 -4.28 5.43
C VAL A 176 -34.87 -4.21 6.83
N THR A 177 -34.06 -3.86 7.82
CA THR A 177 -34.52 -3.79 9.22
C THR A 177 -35.45 -2.59 9.48
N GLN A 178 -35.37 -1.51 8.68
CA GLN A 178 -36.35 -0.42 8.78
C GLN A 178 -37.70 -0.80 8.17
N VAL A 179 -37.72 -1.46 7.01
CA VAL A 179 -38.96 -1.89 6.33
C VAL A 179 -39.72 -2.93 7.15
N SER A 180 -39.01 -3.89 7.77
CA SER A 180 -39.63 -4.93 8.61
C SER A 180 -40.34 -4.37 9.85
N LYS A 181 -40.09 -3.12 10.25
CA LYS A 181 -40.68 -2.50 11.44
C LYS A 181 -41.80 -1.50 11.10
N SER A 182 -42.03 -1.22 9.82
CA SER A 182 -43.16 -0.39 9.35
C SER A 182 -44.35 -1.22 8.85
N LEU A 183 -44.25 -2.55 8.91
CA LEU A 183 -45.31 -3.54 8.67
C LEU A 183 -45.74 -4.10 10.03
#